data_AF-A0A959XRQ2-F1
#
_entry.id   AF-A0A959XRQ2-F1
#
_cell.length_a   1.000
_cell.length_b   1.000
_cell.length_c   1.000
_cell.angle_alpha   90.00
_cell.angle_beta   90.00
_cell.angle_gamma   90.00
#
_symmetry.space_group_name_H-M   'P 1'
#
loop_
_entity.id
_entity.type
_entity.pdbx_description
1 polymer ?
#
loop_
_entity_poly.entity_id
_entity_poly.type
_entity_poly.pdbx_seq_one_letter_code
_entity_poly.pdbx_strand_id
1 'polypeptide(L)'
;QRNTVSNCSIGIHVDHTMVTQNNQVKNNILFNNGVQLNITDMSNSYGPNAVAPFYVSAYNTVYSGNQMYSLAPDQLCMQVWNYYQQGNVDFGTFTNNKLFNPFNEMSIRNWNLGAGNSKTYSLERWRTERNEETGSTRSPLRSALHSTVSELSSNLVLNGSFTSNVTGWGGWPTNAVVTRDLTYLDAGALKVVLPNASQSAQYNLWNPDQFSMQNGQWYRMRFSVQSTMPGILQASVKGVSQMASGYAIHMFQMPFDTERRDMEVYFQSDLTEQGVTMFSHFFPENTYWLDNVQLHRVTVQPRPAANEHKLLANETATAQSFSLPAGCWYDMNGTLLSGPQTVAAYGSKIIYNVPGTGCAAPVATTIGAKVRLGGPMNWTTGLMSDGLRSAQLIPSAEPYSTLLGYSLENAGATVNASLLTTTGDQAIVDWVVLELRNNDASNTVAARRAALVRANGDVVGTSGENQIAFNADPVGKRLAIRHRNHLGVMTSGTITANAQVIDFTAALTGLYGTNPLKVVGSYRALWPGDVNSDGTVMYTGAGNDRDQVLSTIGGAVPTNVVNGYSRSDVNLDGAVKYTGSSNDRDVVLEVIGGSVPTTVRTAQLP
;
A
#
# COMPACT_ATOMS: atom_id res chain seq x y z
N GLN A 1 22.27 26.84 4.57
CA GLN A 1 22.27 25.36 4.62
C GLN A 1 22.21 24.92 6.08
N ARG A 2 21.60 23.77 6.38
CA ARG A 2 21.42 23.26 7.76
C ARG A 2 20.60 24.17 8.68
N ASN A 3 19.68 24.94 8.12
CA ASN A 3 18.76 25.77 8.89
C ASN A 3 17.52 24.97 9.30
N THR A 4 16.87 25.37 10.39
CA THR A 4 15.50 24.95 10.71
C THR A 4 14.58 26.17 10.58
N VAL A 5 13.51 26.06 9.80
CA VAL A 5 12.49 27.10 9.66
C VAL A 5 11.12 26.46 9.84
N SER A 6 10.30 27.00 10.74
CA SER A 6 8.99 26.43 11.01
C SER A 6 7.93 27.46 11.37
N ASN A 7 6.68 27.16 11.03
CA ASN A 7 5.51 27.98 11.37
C ASN A 7 5.56 29.41 10.77
N CYS A 8 6.22 29.59 9.62
CA CYS A 8 6.23 30.85 8.87
C CYS A 8 5.25 30.81 7.68
N SER A 9 4.94 31.97 7.08
CA SER A 9 4.19 31.99 5.82
C SER A 9 4.96 31.32 4.68
N ILE A 10 6.27 31.54 4.61
CA ILE A 10 7.20 30.91 3.68
C ILE A 10 8.43 30.44 4.47
N GLY A 11 8.87 29.20 4.25
CA GLY A 11 10.05 28.65 4.92
C GLY A 11 11.35 29.26 4.37
N ILE A 12 11.75 28.88 3.15
CA ILE A 12 12.86 29.53 2.44
C ILE A 12 12.32 30.14 1.15
N HIS A 13 12.64 31.42 0.94
CA HIS A 13 12.36 32.14 -0.29
C HIS A 13 13.66 32.36 -1.06
N VAL A 14 13.73 31.89 -2.31
CA VAL A 14 14.90 32.06 -3.19
C VAL A 14 14.45 32.80 -4.43
N ASP A 15 14.72 34.11 -4.45
CA ASP A 15 14.48 34.96 -5.60
C ASP A 15 15.76 35.07 -6.44
N HIS A 16 15.63 34.77 -7.73
CA HIS A 16 16.70 34.79 -8.70
C HIS A 16 16.60 36.07 -9.53
N THR A 17 17.73 36.71 -9.72
CA THR A 17 17.89 37.80 -10.68
C THR A 17 18.75 37.33 -11.85
N MET A 18 18.88 38.14 -12.91
CA MET A 18 19.72 37.82 -14.06
C MET A 18 21.20 37.60 -13.72
N VAL A 19 21.65 38.05 -12.54
CA VAL A 19 23.03 37.88 -12.06
C VAL A 19 23.18 36.77 -11.03
N THR A 20 22.10 36.09 -10.65
CA THR A 20 22.14 35.00 -9.67
C THR A 20 22.92 33.81 -10.20
N GLN A 21 23.97 33.42 -9.47
CA GLN A 21 24.81 32.27 -9.80
C GLN A 21 25.26 31.56 -8.53
N ASN A 22 25.41 30.24 -8.62
CA ASN A 22 26.06 29.38 -7.62
C ASN A 22 25.41 29.37 -6.22
N ASN A 23 24.12 29.72 -6.12
CA ASN A 23 23.38 29.62 -4.87
C ASN A 23 23.29 28.16 -4.39
N GLN A 24 23.26 27.96 -3.07
CA GLN A 24 23.15 26.62 -2.48
C GLN A 24 22.13 26.59 -1.34
N VAL A 25 21.07 25.81 -1.51
CA VAL A 25 20.02 25.57 -0.52
C VAL A 25 20.09 24.09 -0.14
N LYS A 26 20.86 23.80 0.91
CA LYS A 26 21.17 22.42 1.29
C LYS A 26 20.80 22.05 2.72
N ASN A 27 20.34 20.82 2.90
CA ASN A 27 20.17 20.17 4.20
C ASN A 27 19.34 20.98 5.21
N ASN A 28 18.37 21.78 4.76
CA ASN A 28 17.51 22.56 5.65
C ASN A 28 16.29 21.73 6.08
N ILE A 29 15.74 22.02 7.25
CA ILE A 29 14.46 21.51 7.75
C ILE A 29 13.43 22.63 7.67
N LEU A 30 12.37 22.42 6.90
CA LEU A 30 11.28 23.36 6.64
C LEU A 30 9.98 22.66 7.07
N PHE A 31 9.43 23.08 8.20
CA PHE A 31 8.33 22.36 8.87
C PHE A 31 7.13 23.26 9.12
N ASN A 32 5.95 22.87 8.64
CA ASN A 32 4.68 23.56 8.87
C ASN A 32 4.70 25.06 8.45
N ASN A 33 5.41 25.40 7.39
CA ASN A 33 5.28 26.72 6.78
C ASN A 33 4.11 26.74 5.78
N GLY A 34 3.57 27.91 5.43
CA GLY A 34 2.54 28.02 4.38
C GLY A 34 3.02 27.42 3.05
N VAL A 35 4.26 27.74 2.66
CA VAL A 35 5.03 27.03 1.64
C VAL A 35 6.40 26.70 2.22
N GLN A 36 6.87 25.46 2.08
CA GLN A 36 8.17 25.09 2.65
C GLN A 36 9.31 25.75 1.86
N LEU A 37 9.41 25.50 0.55
CA LEU A 37 10.39 26.12 -0.33
C LEU A 37 9.70 26.92 -1.44
N ASN A 38 9.94 28.22 -1.50
CA ASN A 38 9.48 29.09 -2.58
C ASN A 38 10.65 29.56 -3.43
N ILE A 39 10.59 29.28 -4.72
CA ILE A 39 11.60 29.63 -5.72
C ILE A 39 10.97 30.57 -6.73
N THR A 40 11.69 31.63 -7.10
CA THR A 40 11.18 32.58 -8.08
C THR A 40 12.28 33.28 -8.85
N ASP A 41 11.98 33.78 -10.04
CA ASP A 41 12.80 34.75 -10.78
C ASP A 41 12.02 36.06 -11.08
N MET A 42 10.93 36.30 -10.36
CA MET A 42 9.97 37.35 -10.65
C MET A 42 10.56 38.76 -10.53
N SER A 43 11.64 38.93 -9.75
CA SER A 43 12.35 40.21 -9.71
C SER A 43 12.99 40.59 -11.04
N ASN A 44 13.23 39.64 -11.95
CA ASN A 44 13.65 39.98 -13.31
C ASN A 44 12.60 40.78 -14.08
N SER A 45 11.31 40.55 -13.81
CA SER A 45 10.18 41.15 -14.54
C SER A 45 9.49 42.27 -13.77
N TYR A 46 9.44 42.18 -12.43
CA TYR A 46 8.68 43.08 -11.55
C TYR A 46 9.57 43.85 -10.57
N GLY A 47 10.89 43.63 -10.60
CA GLY A 47 11.84 44.31 -9.73
C GLY A 47 12.05 45.77 -10.12
N PRO A 48 12.48 46.63 -9.17
CA PRO A 48 12.91 47.99 -9.47
C PRO A 48 14.03 47.99 -10.52
N ASN A 49 13.90 48.83 -11.56
CA ASN A 49 14.86 48.91 -12.67
C ASN A 49 15.02 47.62 -13.49
N ALA A 50 13.99 46.77 -13.55
CA ALA A 50 13.98 45.62 -14.46
C ALA A 50 14.24 46.08 -15.91
N VAL A 51 15.15 45.40 -16.60
CA VAL A 51 15.48 45.63 -18.03
C VAL A 51 15.40 44.31 -18.77
N ALA A 52 14.98 44.35 -20.04
CA ALA A 52 14.94 43.20 -20.93
C ALA A 52 16.29 42.46 -20.95
N PRO A 53 16.33 41.11 -21.00
CA PRO A 53 15.24 40.21 -21.42
C PRO A 53 14.24 39.79 -20.35
N PHE A 54 14.38 40.23 -19.08
CA PHE A 54 13.46 39.90 -17.96
C PHE A 54 13.35 38.42 -17.56
N TYR A 55 14.19 37.54 -18.09
CA TYR A 55 14.25 36.14 -17.71
C TYR A 55 15.66 35.58 -17.87
N VAL A 56 15.92 34.46 -17.18
CA VAL A 56 17.03 33.55 -17.46
C VAL A 56 16.43 32.17 -17.64
N SER A 57 16.76 31.48 -18.75
CA SER A 57 16.16 30.18 -19.03
C SER A 57 16.68 29.06 -18.13
N ALA A 58 17.91 29.19 -17.61
CA ALA A 58 18.53 28.22 -16.73
C ALA A 58 19.46 28.87 -15.68
N TYR A 59 19.26 28.51 -14.43
CA TYR A 59 20.11 28.81 -13.29
C TYR A 59 20.91 27.58 -12.87
N ASN A 60 21.93 27.78 -12.03
CA ASN A 60 22.78 26.70 -11.52
C ASN A 60 22.71 26.56 -9.99
N THR A 61 21.60 26.98 -9.39
CA THR A 61 21.36 26.83 -7.95
C THR A 61 21.29 25.35 -7.59
N VAL A 62 21.81 24.98 -6.41
CA VAL A 62 21.76 23.60 -5.91
C VAL A 62 20.78 23.48 -4.74
N TYR A 63 19.71 22.72 -4.94
CA TYR A 63 18.71 22.36 -3.94
C TYR A 63 18.87 20.90 -3.53
N SER A 64 19.55 20.62 -2.42
CA SER A 64 19.87 19.23 -2.07
C SER A 64 19.71 18.88 -0.60
N GLY A 65 19.13 17.71 -0.32
CA GLY A 65 19.01 17.19 1.05
C GLY A 65 18.01 17.93 1.95
N ASN A 66 17.18 18.81 1.39
CA ASN A 66 16.22 19.59 2.18
C ASN A 66 15.03 18.72 2.61
N GLN A 67 14.55 18.92 3.83
CA GLN A 67 13.38 18.27 4.39
C GLN A 67 12.23 19.27 4.45
N MET A 68 11.22 19.06 3.62
CA MET A 68 10.04 19.91 3.47
C MET A 68 8.85 19.13 4.02
N TYR A 69 8.24 19.61 5.10
CA TYR A 69 7.19 18.89 5.81
C TYR A 69 5.96 19.77 6.06
N SER A 70 4.82 19.32 5.57
CA SER A 70 3.54 20.02 5.67
C SER A 70 2.61 19.32 6.68
N LEU A 71 1.80 20.10 7.40
CA LEU A 71 0.80 19.63 8.37
C LEU A 71 -0.65 19.85 7.91
N ALA A 72 -0.85 20.45 6.74
CA ALA A 72 -2.17 20.73 6.19
C ALA A 72 -2.23 20.41 4.68
N PRO A 73 -3.41 20.05 4.14
CA PRO A 73 -3.57 19.65 2.74
C PRO A 73 -3.33 20.79 1.73
N ASP A 74 -3.47 22.03 2.14
CA ASP A 74 -3.27 23.24 1.33
C ASP A 74 -1.82 23.76 1.34
N GLN A 75 -0.98 23.25 2.24
CA GLN A 75 0.45 23.58 2.28
C GLN A 75 1.23 22.89 1.15
N LEU A 76 2.12 23.64 0.53
CA LEU A 76 3.00 23.13 -0.53
C LEU A 76 4.39 22.82 0.04
N CYS A 77 4.94 21.69 -0.37
CA CYS A 77 6.37 21.39 -0.16
C CYS A 77 7.23 22.34 -0.98
N MET A 78 6.87 22.54 -2.26
CA MET A 78 7.63 23.41 -3.15
C MET A 78 6.71 24.25 -4.02
N GLN A 79 7.07 25.51 -4.19
CA GLN A 79 6.42 26.43 -5.10
C GLN A 79 7.47 27.12 -5.98
N VAL A 80 7.19 27.20 -7.27
CA VAL A 80 8.03 27.84 -8.28
C VAL A 80 7.22 28.91 -9.00
N TRP A 81 7.77 30.11 -9.14
CA TRP A 81 7.20 31.21 -9.91
C TRP A 81 8.20 31.67 -10.96
N ASN A 82 7.80 31.65 -12.23
CA ASN A 82 8.66 32.13 -13.29
C ASN A 82 7.94 32.94 -14.36
N TYR A 83 8.72 33.75 -15.08
CA TYR A 83 8.26 34.51 -16.25
C TYR A 83 9.07 34.11 -17.48
N TYR A 84 8.73 32.97 -18.11
CA TYR A 84 9.39 32.54 -19.35
C TYR A 84 8.37 32.09 -20.39
N GLN A 85 8.31 32.81 -21.51
CA GLN A 85 7.29 32.60 -22.55
C GLN A 85 7.51 31.31 -23.36
N GLN A 86 8.74 30.81 -23.42
CA GLN A 86 9.10 29.67 -24.29
C GLN A 86 9.04 28.32 -23.57
N GLY A 87 8.68 28.30 -22.28
CA GLY A 87 8.66 27.08 -21.47
C GLY A 87 8.88 27.42 -20.00
N ASN A 88 9.30 26.44 -19.20
CA ASN A 88 9.61 26.66 -17.78
C ASN A 88 11.10 26.93 -17.58
N VAL A 89 11.41 27.85 -16.67
CA VAL A 89 12.77 28.09 -16.20
C VAL A 89 13.33 26.83 -15.53
N ASP A 90 14.58 26.50 -15.82
CA ASP A 90 15.37 25.58 -15.02
C ASP A 90 16.03 26.35 -13.87
N PHE A 91 15.64 26.06 -12.62
CA PHE A 91 16.21 26.74 -11.46
C PHE A 91 17.50 26.09 -10.95
N GLY A 92 17.93 24.99 -11.58
CA GLY A 92 19.16 24.29 -11.27
C GLY A 92 18.93 22.85 -10.83
N THR A 93 19.75 22.36 -9.92
CA THR A 93 19.77 20.92 -9.56
C THR A 93 18.99 20.64 -8.29
N PHE A 94 18.09 19.66 -8.35
CA PHE A 94 17.29 19.20 -7.23
C PHE A 94 17.61 17.73 -6.94
N THR A 95 18.07 17.41 -5.73
CA THR A 95 18.47 16.04 -5.38
C THR A 95 18.26 15.71 -3.91
N ASN A 96 17.88 14.47 -3.61
CA ASN A 96 17.80 13.93 -2.23
C ASN A 96 16.94 14.77 -1.27
N ASN A 97 15.96 15.53 -1.79
CA ASN A 97 15.03 16.29 -0.97
C ASN A 97 13.91 15.37 -0.44
N LYS A 98 13.23 15.79 0.62
CA LYS A 98 12.07 15.06 1.16
C LYS A 98 10.87 15.98 1.13
N LEU A 99 9.91 15.69 0.25
CA LEU A 99 8.72 16.51 0.00
C LEU A 99 7.52 15.82 0.66
N PHE A 100 7.37 16.03 1.96
CA PHE A 100 6.40 15.31 2.78
C PHE A 100 5.17 16.19 3.02
N ASN A 101 4.08 15.87 2.35
CA ASN A 101 2.74 16.28 2.75
C ASN A 101 1.88 15.03 2.92
N PRO A 102 1.66 14.57 4.17
CA PRO A 102 0.82 13.40 4.47
C PRO A 102 -0.64 13.55 4.04
N PHE A 103 -1.12 14.78 3.83
CA PHE A 103 -2.54 15.08 3.61
C PHE A 103 -2.85 15.36 2.14
N ASN A 104 -1.84 15.65 1.32
CA ASN A 104 -2.00 15.90 -0.11
C ASN A 104 -0.69 15.64 -0.86
N GLU A 105 -0.69 14.63 -1.75
CA GLU A 105 0.49 14.29 -2.55
C GLU A 105 0.82 15.33 -3.64
N MET A 106 -0.15 16.13 -4.07
CA MET A 106 0.01 17.20 -5.06
C MET A 106 0.63 18.44 -4.41
N SER A 107 1.88 18.32 -3.95
CA SER A 107 2.53 19.28 -3.05
C SER A 107 3.58 20.17 -3.72
N ILE A 108 3.73 20.10 -5.04
CA ILE A 108 4.62 20.97 -5.82
C ILE A 108 3.76 21.83 -6.75
N ARG A 109 3.93 23.15 -6.75
CA ARG A 109 3.19 24.06 -7.63
C ARG A 109 4.16 24.88 -8.49
N ASN A 110 3.94 24.89 -9.80
CA ASN A 110 4.66 25.75 -10.72
C ASN A 110 3.70 26.76 -11.35
N TRP A 111 4.06 28.03 -11.25
CA TRP A 111 3.38 29.17 -11.86
C TRP A 111 4.28 29.75 -12.93
N ASN A 112 3.85 29.68 -14.19
CA ASN A 112 4.54 30.33 -15.29
C ASN A 112 3.66 31.46 -15.84
N LEU A 113 3.96 32.67 -15.38
CA LEU A 113 3.21 33.86 -15.75
C LEU A 113 3.55 34.33 -17.17
N GLY A 114 4.75 34.03 -17.67
CA GLY A 114 5.14 34.32 -19.05
C GLY A 114 4.33 33.52 -20.06
N ALA A 115 4.05 32.25 -19.75
CA ALA A 115 3.21 31.37 -20.57
C ALA A 115 1.71 31.37 -20.16
N GLY A 116 1.33 32.16 -19.14
CA GLY A 116 -0.05 32.26 -18.66
C GLY A 116 -0.63 30.96 -18.11
N ASN A 117 0.19 30.07 -17.55
CA ASN A 117 -0.26 28.77 -17.07
C ASN A 117 0.27 28.43 -15.67
N SER A 118 -0.34 27.42 -15.06
CA SER A 118 0.10 26.88 -13.79
C SER A 118 -0.25 25.41 -13.68
N LYS A 119 0.56 24.66 -12.94
CA LYS A 119 0.36 23.22 -12.76
C LYS A 119 0.82 22.78 -11.38
N THR A 120 0.03 21.91 -10.75
CA THR A 120 0.41 21.21 -9.52
C THR A 120 0.91 19.82 -9.87
N TYR A 121 1.89 19.33 -9.14
CA TYR A 121 2.57 18.07 -9.38
C TYR A 121 2.64 17.23 -8.11
N SER A 122 2.53 15.92 -8.28
CA SER A 122 3.18 14.96 -7.38
C SER A 122 4.70 14.94 -7.65
N LEU A 123 5.47 14.35 -6.74
CA LEU A 123 6.92 14.20 -6.92
C LEU A 123 7.24 13.37 -8.18
N GLU A 124 6.48 12.31 -8.42
CA GLU A 124 6.64 11.41 -9.57
C GLU A 124 6.42 12.16 -10.88
N ARG A 125 5.35 12.95 -10.97
CA ARG A 125 5.06 13.72 -12.18
C ARG A 125 6.08 14.83 -12.40
N TRP A 126 6.54 15.49 -11.34
CA TRP A 126 7.61 16.47 -11.43
C TRP A 126 8.88 15.86 -12.04
N ARG A 127 9.32 14.71 -11.52
CA ARG A 127 10.47 13.96 -12.04
C ARG A 127 10.33 13.62 -13.51
N THR A 128 9.18 13.08 -13.92
CA THR A 128 8.96 12.68 -15.31
C THR A 128 9.02 13.88 -16.26
N GLU A 129 8.46 15.04 -15.89
CA GLU A 129 8.43 16.20 -16.77
C GLU A 129 9.69 17.07 -16.71
N ARG A 130 10.42 17.05 -15.59
CA ARG A 130 11.53 17.97 -15.32
C ARG A 130 12.90 17.30 -15.34
N ASN A 131 12.96 15.98 -15.18
CA ASN A 131 14.21 15.24 -14.99
C ASN A 131 15.04 15.77 -13.79
N GLU A 132 14.34 16.16 -12.73
CA GLU A 132 14.86 16.72 -11.49
C GLU A 132 14.52 15.81 -10.29
N GLU A 133 14.97 16.16 -9.07
CA GLU A 133 14.64 15.48 -7.81
C GLU A 133 15.15 14.03 -7.71
N THR A 134 16.31 13.73 -8.30
CA THR A 134 16.95 12.40 -8.18
C THR A 134 17.23 12.07 -6.72
N GLY A 135 16.83 10.87 -6.26
CA GLY A 135 17.03 10.40 -4.89
C GLY A 135 16.09 11.01 -3.84
N SER A 136 15.24 11.95 -4.23
CA SER A 136 14.23 12.55 -3.35
C SER A 136 13.12 11.57 -2.95
N THR A 137 12.35 11.90 -1.91
CA THR A 137 11.25 11.05 -1.44
C THR A 137 10.03 11.90 -1.11
N ARG A 138 8.84 11.29 -1.15
CA ARG A 138 7.59 11.90 -0.69
C ARG A 138 7.10 11.22 0.59
N SER A 139 6.07 11.80 1.20
CA SER A 139 5.40 11.20 2.35
C SER A 139 4.97 9.75 2.03
N PRO A 140 5.30 8.77 2.89
CA PRO A 140 4.76 7.42 2.79
C PRO A 140 3.32 7.33 3.32
N LEU A 141 2.84 8.39 3.97
CA LEU A 141 1.52 8.47 4.59
C LEU A 141 0.49 9.16 3.69
N ARG A 142 -0.74 8.66 3.75
CA ARG A 142 -1.97 9.30 3.27
C ARG A 142 -2.90 9.51 4.48
N SER A 143 -2.56 10.49 5.30
CA SER A 143 -3.25 10.82 6.54
C SER A 143 -4.52 11.63 6.30
N ALA A 144 -5.50 11.46 7.19
CA ALA A 144 -6.68 12.31 7.26
C ALA A 144 -6.65 13.15 8.54
N LEU A 145 -7.15 14.39 8.48
CA LEU A 145 -7.29 15.29 9.64
C LEU A 145 -8.45 14.91 10.57
N HIS A 146 -9.20 13.87 10.23
CA HIS A 146 -10.33 13.35 10.98
C HIS A 146 -10.28 11.81 10.97
N SER A 147 -10.98 11.19 11.91
CA SER A 147 -11.23 9.75 11.90
C SER A 147 -12.71 9.45 12.19
N THR A 148 -13.20 8.33 11.67
CA THR A 148 -14.59 7.89 11.88
C THR A 148 -14.78 7.42 13.32
N VAL A 149 -15.78 7.97 14.01
CA VAL A 149 -16.27 7.47 15.31
C VAL A 149 -17.39 6.46 15.12
N SER A 150 -18.33 6.77 14.21
CA SER A 150 -19.44 5.88 13.86
C SER A 150 -19.94 6.16 12.44
N GLU A 151 -20.49 5.13 11.79
CA GLU A 151 -21.17 5.24 10.50
C GLU A 151 -22.68 5.37 10.71
N LEU A 152 -23.28 6.39 10.08
CA LEU A 152 -24.69 6.78 10.22
C LEU A 152 -25.52 6.42 8.99
N SER A 153 -24.91 5.76 8.01
CA SER A 153 -25.56 5.27 6.78
C SER A 153 -24.84 4.02 6.27
N SER A 154 -25.54 3.22 5.48
CA SER A 154 -24.90 2.32 4.53
C SER A 154 -24.06 3.11 3.50
N ASN A 155 -23.34 2.40 2.65
CA ASN A 155 -22.70 3.03 1.50
C ASN A 155 -23.78 3.69 0.63
N LEU A 156 -23.65 5.00 0.40
CA LEU A 156 -24.55 5.79 -0.43
C LEU A 156 -24.26 5.59 -1.92
N VAL A 157 -23.07 5.10 -2.27
CA VAL A 157 -22.67 4.81 -3.64
C VAL A 157 -23.08 3.38 -4.00
N LEU A 158 -23.85 3.23 -5.08
CA LEU A 158 -24.24 1.94 -5.61
C LEU A 158 -23.16 1.37 -6.54
N ASN A 159 -22.98 0.06 -6.46
CA ASN A 159 -22.03 -0.70 -7.28
C ASN A 159 -20.60 -0.13 -7.27
N GLY A 160 -20.12 0.38 -6.13
CA GLY A 160 -18.79 0.97 -6.02
C GLY A 160 -17.64 -0.03 -5.86
N SER A 161 -17.93 -1.31 -5.61
CA SER A 161 -16.93 -2.39 -5.43
C SER A 161 -16.65 -3.19 -6.70
N PHE A 162 -17.38 -2.91 -7.78
CA PHE A 162 -17.25 -3.51 -9.12
C PHE A 162 -17.04 -5.03 -9.18
N THR A 163 -17.58 -5.76 -8.18
CA THR A 163 -17.25 -7.16 -7.94
C THR A 163 -17.79 -8.09 -9.02
N SER A 164 -18.86 -7.70 -9.72
CA SER A 164 -19.45 -8.50 -10.80
C SER A 164 -19.57 -7.74 -12.13
N ASN A 165 -19.86 -6.43 -12.08
CA ASN A 165 -20.10 -5.60 -13.25
C ASN A 165 -19.81 -4.11 -12.96
N VAL A 166 -19.85 -3.28 -13.99
CA VAL A 166 -19.75 -1.80 -13.89
C VAL A 166 -21.08 -1.11 -14.23
N THR A 167 -22.19 -1.85 -14.19
CA THR A 167 -23.52 -1.35 -14.52
C THR A 167 -23.89 -0.16 -13.64
N GLY A 168 -24.52 0.85 -14.24
CA GLY A 168 -24.83 2.12 -13.60
C GLY A 168 -23.73 3.17 -13.77
N TRP A 169 -22.47 2.78 -13.97
CA TRP A 169 -21.39 3.75 -14.13
C TRP A 169 -21.18 4.14 -15.59
N GLY A 170 -21.09 5.44 -15.84
CA GLY A 170 -20.90 6.01 -17.16
C GLY A 170 -20.57 7.50 -17.08
N GLY A 171 -20.60 8.19 -18.21
CA GLY A 171 -20.21 9.59 -18.18
C GLY A 171 -20.16 10.27 -19.52
N TRP A 172 -19.59 11.48 -19.52
CA TRP A 172 -19.37 12.30 -20.72
C TRP A 172 -17.91 12.79 -20.81
N PRO A 173 -17.28 12.82 -21.99
CA PRO A 173 -17.85 12.54 -23.32
C PRO A 173 -18.17 11.05 -23.59
N THR A 174 -19.08 10.81 -24.53
CA THR A 174 -19.63 9.47 -24.81
C THR A 174 -18.66 8.56 -25.57
N ASN A 175 -17.56 9.11 -26.08
CA ASN A 175 -16.49 8.33 -26.71
C ASN A 175 -15.59 7.62 -25.68
N ALA A 176 -15.71 7.91 -24.39
CA ALA A 176 -14.99 7.18 -23.36
C ALA A 176 -15.58 5.77 -23.18
N VAL A 177 -14.71 4.82 -22.89
CA VAL A 177 -15.05 3.41 -22.69
C VAL A 177 -14.94 3.09 -21.21
N VAL A 178 -16.03 2.58 -20.64
CA VAL A 178 -16.11 2.10 -19.25
C VAL A 178 -16.34 0.59 -19.27
N THR A 179 -15.38 -0.17 -18.74
CA THR A 179 -15.44 -1.64 -18.71
C THR A 179 -15.01 -2.17 -17.35
N ARG A 180 -15.31 -3.44 -17.08
CA ARG A 180 -14.76 -4.15 -15.92
C ARG A 180 -13.44 -4.81 -16.31
N ASP A 181 -12.43 -4.71 -15.45
CA ASP A 181 -11.12 -5.33 -15.64
C ASP A 181 -10.71 -6.11 -14.38
N LEU A 182 -10.38 -7.39 -14.55
CA LEU A 182 -10.04 -8.31 -13.45
C LEU A 182 -8.56 -8.26 -13.03
N THR A 183 -7.74 -7.49 -13.73
CA THR A 183 -6.28 -7.55 -13.60
C THR A 183 -5.68 -6.45 -12.73
N TYR A 184 -6.47 -5.44 -12.35
CA TYR A 184 -6.02 -4.28 -11.58
C TYR A 184 -6.83 -4.11 -10.29
N LEU A 185 -6.20 -3.47 -9.31
CA LEU A 185 -6.72 -3.26 -7.95
C LEU A 185 -7.03 -4.59 -7.24
N ASP A 186 -8.30 -4.94 -7.07
CA ASP A 186 -8.72 -6.18 -6.42
C ASP A 186 -9.18 -7.21 -7.49
N ALA A 187 -10.11 -8.11 -7.18
CA ALA A 187 -10.59 -9.15 -8.10
C ALA A 187 -11.61 -8.63 -9.16
N GLY A 188 -11.45 -7.38 -9.60
CA GLY A 188 -12.31 -6.72 -10.59
C GLY A 188 -12.59 -5.26 -10.26
N ALA A 189 -12.09 -4.35 -11.09
CA ALA A 189 -12.25 -2.90 -10.99
C ALA A 189 -12.96 -2.31 -12.21
N LEU A 190 -13.46 -1.08 -12.07
CA LEU A 190 -13.92 -0.27 -13.19
C LEU A 190 -12.70 0.33 -13.90
N LYS A 191 -12.59 0.09 -15.20
CA LYS A 191 -11.60 0.70 -16.09
C LYS A 191 -12.25 1.79 -16.92
N VAL A 192 -11.62 2.96 -16.95
CA VAL A 192 -11.96 4.06 -17.85
C VAL A 192 -10.88 4.22 -18.90
N VAL A 193 -11.28 4.41 -20.16
CA VAL A 193 -10.39 4.82 -21.25
C VAL A 193 -11.02 5.98 -22.03
N LEU A 194 -10.36 7.14 -22.09
CA LEU A 194 -10.72 8.26 -22.97
C LEU A 194 -9.83 8.24 -24.24
N PRO A 195 -10.26 7.63 -25.35
CA PRO A 195 -9.36 7.32 -26.46
C PRO A 195 -8.74 8.55 -27.14
N ASN A 196 -9.45 9.69 -27.14
CA ASN A 196 -9.00 10.95 -27.69
C ASN A 196 -9.85 12.12 -27.15
N ALA A 197 -9.33 13.33 -27.33
CA ALA A 197 -9.99 14.57 -26.91
C ALA A 197 -10.93 15.18 -27.97
N SER A 198 -11.46 14.40 -28.92
CA SER A 198 -12.28 14.93 -30.04
C SER A 198 -13.58 15.60 -29.60
N GLN A 199 -14.20 15.11 -28.52
CA GLN A 199 -15.39 15.73 -27.92
C GLN A 199 -15.03 16.63 -26.74
N SER A 200 -14.14 16.17 -25.87
CA SER A 200 -13.65 16.89 -24.71
C SER A 200 -12.34 16.27 -24.24
N ALA A 201 -11.42 17.10 -23.75
CA ALA A 201 -10.23 16.62 -23.07
C ALA A 201 -10.52 16.11 -21.65
N GLN A 202 -11.66 16.47 -21.06
CA GLN A 202 -12.07 16.03 -19.72
C GLN A 202 -13.17 14.96 -19.84
N TYR A 203 -13.00 13.84 -19.14
CA TYR A 203 -14.07 12.85 -18.93
C TYR A 203 -14.53 12.85 -17.49
N ASN A 204 -15.85 13.01 -17.32
CA ASN A 204 -16.53 12.94 -16.04
C ASN A 204 -17.22 11.59 -15.94
N LEU A 205 -16.74 10.72 -15.05
CA LEU A 205 -17.38 9.45 -14.70
C LEU A 205 -18.29 9.68 -13.48
N TRP A 206 -19.52 9.20 -13.52
CA TRP A 206 -20.42 9.15 -12.36
C TRP A 206 -21.38 7.96 -12.44
N ASN A 207 -22.05 7.68 -11.32
CA ASN A 207 -23.24 6.84 -11.28
C ASN A 207 -24.47 7.76 -11.20
N PRO A 208 -25.50 7.60 -12.07
CA PRO A 208 -26.70 8.46 -12.06
C PRO A 208 -27.57 8.27 -10.83
N ASP A 209 -27.35 7.23 -10.04
CA ASP A 209 -28.02 7.03 -8.76
C ASP A 209 -27.65 8.14 -7.78
N GLN A 210 -28.67 8.85 -7.31
CA GLN A 210 -28.54 10.02 -6.44
C GLN A 210 -28.71 9.62 -4.98
N PHE A 211 -28.05 10.36 -4.09
CA PHE A 211 -28.21 10.23 -2.64
C PHE A 211 -28.46 11.58 -1.98
N SER A 212 -29.17 11.57 -0.86
CA SER A 212 -29.52 12.81 -0.15
C SER A 212 -28.35 13.31 0.71
N MET A 213 -27.84 14.48 0.37
CA MET A 213 -26.86 15.23 1.15
C MET A 213 -27.57 16.12 2.18
N GLN A 214 -26.91 16.35 3.31
CA GLN A 214 -27.49 17.08 4.45
C GLN A 214 -26.50 18.11 4.97
N ASN A 215 -26.95 19.36 5.04
CA ASN A 215 -26.16 20.47 5.58
C ASN A 215 -25.71 20.18 7.02
N GLY A 216 -24.44 20.46 7.30
CA GLY A 216 -23.79 20.27 8.60
C GLY A 216 -23.40 18.82 8.90
N GLN A 217 -23.76 17.84 8.07
CA GLN A 217 -23.39 16.45 8.29
C GLN A 217 -22.00 16.14 7.71
N TRP A 218 -21.29 15.25 8.39
CA TRP A 218 -19.98 14.76 7.95
C TRP A 218 -20.12 13.51 7.09
N TYR A 219 -19.26 13.43 6.09
CA TYR A 219 -19.18 12.34 5.14
C TYR A 219 -17.74 11.83 5.03
N ARG A 220 -17.60 10.51 4.88
CA ARG A 220 -16.33 9.85 4.55
C ARG A 220 -16.44 9.24 3.16
N MET A 221 -15.58 9.69 2.26
CA MET A 221 -15.36 9.08 0.94
C MET A 221 -14.16 8.14 0.99
N ARG A 222 -14.30 6.94 0.44
CA ARG A 222 -13.19 6.02 0.17
C ARG A 222 -13.23 5.54 -1.28
N PHE A 223 -12.06 5.25 -1.84
CA PHE A 223 -11.90 4.55 -3.11
C PHE A 223 -10.44 4.15 -3.32
N SER A 224 -10.23 3.23 -4.24
CA SER A 224 -8.93 2.80 -4.73
C SER A 224 -8.74 3.28 -6.16
N VAL A 225 -7.58 3.84 -6.50
CA VAL A 225 -7.24 4.25 -7.87
C VAL A 225 -5.85 3.75 -8.27
N GLN A 226 -5.70 3.34 -9.51
CA GLN A 226 -4.42 3.00 -10.13
C GLN A 226 -4.47 3.31 -11.63
N SER A 227 -3.32 3.48 -12.25
CA SER A 227 -3.18 3.65 -13.70
C SER A 227 -1.90 2.99 -14.20
N THR A 228 -1.70 2.95 -15.51
CA THR A 228 -0.42 2.62 -16.14
C THR A 228 0.41 3.85 -16.47
N MET A 229 -0.12 5.05 -16.21
CA MET A 229 0.53 6.32 -16.53
C MET A 229 0.25 7.35 -15.43
N PRO A 230 1.17 8.31 -15.21
CA PRO A 230 0.96 9.34 -14.20
C PRO A 230 -0.06 10.36 -14.70
N GLY A 231 -1.09 10.65 -13.92
CA GLY A 231 -2.12 11.66 -14.22
C GLY A 231 -2.79 12.19 -12.97
N ILE A 232 -3.86 12.97 -13.17
CA ILE A 232 -4.62 13.60 -12.08
C ILE A 232 -6.05 13.10 -12.15
N LEU A 233 -6.56 12.57 -11.04
CA LEU A 233 -7.97 12.30 -10.84
C LEU A 233 -8.53 13.34 -9.88
N GLN A 234 -9.64 13.94 -10.29
CA GLN A 234 -10.44 14.82 -9.46
C GLN A 234 -11.63 14.02 -8.94
N ALA A 235 -11.65 13.75 -7.64
CA ALA A 235 -12.78 13.12 -6.97
C ALA A 235 -13.69 14.21 -6.40
N SER A 236 -14.99 14.08 -6.61
CA SER A 236 -15.97 15.08 -6.17
C SER A 236 -17.29 14.46 -5.76
N VAL A 237 -17.98 15.16 -4.85
CA VAL A 237 -19.41 14.98 -4.60
C VAL A 237 -20.11 16.21 -5.16
N LYS A 238 -20.90 16.01 -6.21
CA LYS A 238 -21.64 17.09 -6.86
C LYS A 238 -23.09 17.09 -6.43
N GLY A 239 -23.60 18.28 -6.19
CA GLY A 239 -25.04 18.53 -6.18
C GLY A 239 -25.63 18.31 -7.56
N VAL A 240 -26.79 17.69 -7.62
CA VAL A 240 -27.53 17.49 -8.88
C VAL A 240 -27.82 18.83 -9.55
N SER A 241 -28.07 19.88 -8.76
CA SER A 241 -28.26 21.24 -9.26
C SER A 241 -27.00 21.85 -9.92
N GLN A 242 -25.82 21.29 -9.63
CA GLN A 242 -24.51 21.79 -10.06
C GLN A 242 -23.76 20.86 -11.04
N MET A 243 -24.42 19.81 -11.56
CA MET A 243 -23.81 18.79 -12.42
C MET A 243 -23.00 19.36 -13.59
N ALA A 244 -23.53 20.36 -14.29
CA ALA A 244 -22.90 20.99 -15.44
C ALA A 244 -21.92 22.12 -15.07
N SER A 245 -21.85 22.51 -13.79
CA SER A 245 -21.00 23.61 -13.34
C SER A 245 -19.62 23.11 -12.88
N GLY A 246 -18.70 24.04 -12.61
CA GLY A 246 -17.43 23.75 -11.94
C GLY A 246 -17.55 23.54 -10.42
N TYR A 247 -18.73 23.78 -9.83
CA TYR A 247 -18.94 23.69 -8.39
C TYR A 247 -19.27 22.26 -7.94
N ALA A 248 -18.87 21.93 -6.72
CA ALA A 248 -19.13 20.66 -6.05
C ALA A 248 -19.33 20.91 -4.56
N ILE A 249 -20.10 20.05 -3.89
CA ILE A 249 -20.22 20.03 -2.42
C ILE A 249 -18.85 19.76 -1.81
N HIS A 250 -18.10 18.84 -2.43
CA HIS A 250 -16.72 18.60 -2.09
C HIS A 250 -15.95 18.19 -3.35
N MET A 251 -14.70 18.62 -3.43
CA MET A 251 -13.80 18.31 -4.53
C MET A 251 -12.36 18.30 -4.03
N PHE A 252 -11.60 17.30 -4.45
CA PHE A 252 -10.16 17.26 -4.26
C PHE A 252 -9.49 16.58 -5.44
N GLN A 253 -8.21 16.88 -5.62
CA GLN A 253 -7.37 16.30 -6.67
C GLN A 253 -6.32 15.41 -6.04
N MET A 254 -5.96 14.35 -6.74
CA MET A 254 -4.88 13.45 -6.37
C MET A 254 -4.18 12.92 -7.62
N PRO A 255 -2.91 12.52 -7.52
CA PRO A 255 -2.28 11.81 -8.60
C PRO A 255 -2.88 10.41 -8.72
N PHE A 256 -2.85 9.86 -9.93
CA PHE A 256 -2.83 8.42 -10.15
C PHE A 256 -1.58 8.09 -10.95
N ASP A 257 -1.05 6.89 -10.76
CA ASP A 257 0.08 6.34 -11.50
C ASP A 257 0.07 4.82 -11.32
N THR A 258 1.20 4.17 -11.57
CA THR A 258 1.36 2.71 -11.41
C THR A 258 1.18 2.21 -9.99
N GLU A 259 1.25 3.07 -8.98
CA GLU A 259 1.00 2.71 -7.59
C GLU A 259 -0.49 2.83 -7.25
N ARG A 260 -1.05 1.76 -6.71
CA ARG A 260 -2.40 1.75 -6.12
C ARG A 260 -2.47 2.76 -4.98
N ARG A 261 -3.49 3.61 -5.01
CA ARG A 261 -3.82 4.54 -3.94
C ARG A 261 -5.18 4.23 -3.36
N ASP A 262 -5.19 3.84 -2.09
CA ASP A 262 -6.39 3.79 -1.28
C ASP A 262 -6.56 5.14 -0.58
N MET A 263 -7.62 5.85 -0.94
CA MET A 263 -7.91 7.19 -0.46
C MET A 263 -9.02 7.15 0.59
N GLU A 264 -8.87 7.96 1.62
CA GLU A 264 -9.90 8.22 2.62
C GLU A 264 -9.97 9.72 2.88
N VAL A 265 -11.12 10.32 2.59
CA VAL A 265 -11.32 11.76 2.70
C VAL A 265 -12.58 12.06 3.49
N TYR A 266 -12.48 13.04 4.38
CA TYR A 266 -13.59 13.52 5.20
C TYR A 266 -13.95 14.94 4.80
N PHE A 267 -15.24 15.20 4.70
CA PHE A 267 -15.76 16.55 4.45
C PHE A 267 -17.10 16.74 5.15
N GLN A 268 -17.39 17.98 5.52
CA GLN A 268 -18.71 18.38 6.00
C GLN A 268 -19.46 19.00 4.82
N SER A 269 -20.72 18.60 4.62
CA SER A 269 -21.55 19.21 3.59
C SER A 269 -22.14 20.53 4.10
N ASP A 270 -22.12 21.56 3.27
CA ASP A 270 -22.75 22.86 3.48
C ASP A 270 -24.13 22.97 2.80
N LEU A 271 -24.59 21.90 2.13
CA LEU A 271 -25.80 21.88 1.31
C LEU A 271 -26.73 20.72 1.69
N THR A 272 -28.02 20.94 1.53
CA THR A 272 -29.04 19.88 1.57
C THR A 272 -29.65 19.75 0.18
N GLU A 273 -29.21 18.75 -0.58
CA GLU A 273 -29.73 18.45 -1.92
C GLU A 273 -29.46 16.99 -2.31
N GLN A 274 -29.91 16.58 -3.51
CA GLN A 274 -29.48 15.31 -4.09
C GLN A 274 -28.05 15.46 -4.62
N GLY A 275 -27.20 14.46 -4.34
CA GLY A 275 -25.81 14.43 -4.74
C GLY A 275 -25.43 13.17 -5.51
N VAL A 276 -24.32 13.24 -6.23
CA VAL A 276 -23.66 12.12 -6.90
C VAL A 276 -22.15 12.17 -6.67
N THR A 277 -21.50 11.01 -6.67
CA THR A 277 -20.04 10.94 -6.73
C THR A 277 -19.58 11.03 -8.18
N MET A 278 -18.61 11.89 -8.46
CA MET A 278 -18.05 12.08 -9.79
C MET A 278 -16.53 12.07 -9.77
N PHE A 279 -15.94 11.35 -10.72
CA PHE A 279 -14.50 11.18 -10.91
C PHE A 279 -14.10 11.72 -12.29
N SER A 280 -13.31 12.80 -12.30
CA SER A 280 -12.91 13.49 -13.53
C SER A 280 -11.43 13.33 -13.80
N HIS A 281 -11.08 12.96 -15.04
CA HIS A 281 -9.69 12.94 -15.50
C HIS A 281 -9.55 13.67 -16.85
N PHE A 282 -8.31 13.96 -17.24
CA PHE A 282 -7.98 14.78 -18.40
C PHE A 282 -7.02 14.05 -19.36
N PHE A 283 -7.28 14.16 -20.66
CA PHE A 283 -6.37 13.75 -21.74
C PHE A 283 -5.11 14.64 -21.73
N PRO A 284 -3.90 14.13 -22.03
CA PRO A 284 -3.57 12.82 -22.63
C PRO A 284 -3.51 11.63 -21.67
N GLU A 285 -3.66 11.84 -20.37
CA GLU A 285 -3.65 10.77 -19.37
C GLU A 285 -4.95 9.95 -19.39
N ASN A 286 -5.10 9.10 -20.40
CA ASN A 286 -6.39 8.60 -20.85
C ASN A 286 -6.97 7.40 -20.09
N THR A 287 -6.23 6.77 -19.18
CA THR A 287 -6.63 5.49 -18.59
C THR A 287 -6.44 5.48 -17.08
N TYR A 288 -7.44 5.00 -16.34
CA TYR A 288 -7.32 4.66 -14.93
C TYR A 288 -8.29 3.54 -14.54
N TRP A 289 -7.99 2.88 -13.43
CA TRP A 289 -8.85 1.90 -12.77
C TRP A 289 -9.31 2.47 -11.44
N LEU A 290 -10.58 2.22 -11.10
CA LEU A 290 -11.26 2.68 -9.91
C LEU A 290 -11.95 1.51 -9.23
N ASP A 291 -11.83 1.41 -7.92
CA ASP A 291 -12.51 0.38 -7.12
C ASP A 291 -12.84 0.89 -5.71
N ASN A 292 -13.57 0.09 -4.94
CA ASN A 292 -13.91 0.33 -3.53
C ASN A 292 -14.53 1.71 -3.27
N VAL A 293 -15.32 2.23 -4.21
CA VAL A 293 -15.95 3.54 -4.07
C VAL A 293 -17.04 3.49 -3.01
N GLN A 294 -16.84 4.27 -1.96
CA GLN A 294 -17.74 4.35 -0.83
C GLN A 294 -17.96 5.80 -0.44
N LEU A 295 -19.20 6.11 -0.05
CA LEU A 295 -19.55 7.34 0.64
C LEU A 295 -20.48 7.01 1.80
N HIS A 296 -20.07 7.33 3.02
CA HIS A 296 -20.89 7.14 4.21
C HIS A 296 -21.08 8.46 4.92
N ARG A 297 -22.28 8.70 5.46
CA ARG A 297 -22.48 9.71 6.49
C ARG A 297 -21.89 9.19 7.79
N VAL A 298 -21.11 10.00 8.49
CA VAL A 298 -20.34 9.58 9.67
C VAL A 298 -20.39 10.62 10.76
N THR A 299 -20.18 10.20 12.01
CA THR A 299 -19.65 11.10 13.04
C THR A 299 -18.14 11.02 13.04
N VAL A 300 -17.46 12.15 13.13
CA VAL A 300 -15.99 12.21 13.12
C VAL A 300 -15.44 12.71 14.45
N GLN A 301 -14.18 12.36 14.73
CA GLN A 301 -13.37 13.04 15.73
C GLN A 301 -12.18 13.73 15.04
N PRO A 302 -11.82 14.96 15.45
CA PRO A 302 -10.61 15.63 14.97
C PRO A 302 -9.37 14.79 15.26
N ARG A 303 -8.45 14.78 14.30
CA ARG A 303 -7.16 14.12 14.39
C ARG A 303 -6.05 15.14 14.10
N PRO A 304 -5.71 16.01 15.09
CA PRO A 304 -4.79 17.12 14.86
C PRO A 304 -3.41 16.64 14.39
N ALA A 305 -2.92 17.21 13.29
CA ALA A 305 -1.62 16.83 12.74
C ALA A 305 -0.47 16.94 13.75
N ALA A 306 -0.49 17.93 14.65
CA ALA A 306 0.53 18.12 15.68
C ALA A 306 0.65 16.96 16.69
N ASN A 307 -0.38 16.10 16.80
CA ASN A 307 -0.34 14.90 17.63
C ASN A 307 0.49 13.79 17.00
N GLU A 308 0.61 13.80 15.67
CA GLU A 308 1.17 12.71 14.87
C GLU A 308 2.40 13.13 14.09
N HIS A 309 2.66 14.41 13.95
CA HIS A 309 3.76 14.95 13.20
C HIS A 309 4.46 16.01 14.06
N LYS A 310 5.73 15.80 14.38
CA LYS A 310 6.45 16.63 15.36
C LYS A 310 7.81 17.07 14.85
N LEU A 311 8.16 18.30 15.21
CA LEU A 311 9.51 18.82 15.10
C LEU A 311 10.16 18.79 16.49
N LEU A 312 11.25 18.04 16.63
CA LEU A 312 12.12 18.07 17.80
C LEU A 312 13.22 19.10 17.52
N ALA A 313 13.04 20.33 17.98
CA ALA A 313 14.01 21.42 17.78
C ALA A 313 14.76 21.70 19.09
N ASN A 314 16.09 21.70 19.03
CA ASN A 314 16.95 22.08 20.14
C ASN A 314 17.47 23.50 19.91
N GLU A 315 16.99 24.46 20.69
CA GLU A 315 17.39 25.87 20.59
C GLU A 315 18.60 26.22 21.49
N THR A 316 19.19 25.23 22.17
CA THR A 316 20.26 25.42 23.14
C THR A 316 21.64 25.03 22.58
N ALA A 317 22.70 25.53 23.23
CA ALA A 317 24.10 25.23 22.89
C ALA A 317 24.57 23.84 23.32
N THR A 318 23.73 23.05 24.00
CA THR A 318 24.04 21.70 24.46
C THR A 318 23.07 20.70 23.86
N ALA A 319 23.48 19.43 23.71
CA ALA A 319 22.58 18.40 23.22
C ALA A 319 21.40 18.21 24.18
N GLN A 320 20.19 18.07 23.63
CA GLN A 320 18.95 17.89 24.39
C GLN A 320 18.35 16.52 24.08
N SER A 321 17.65 15.94 25.06
CA SER A 321 16.95 14.66 24.91
C SER A 321 15.45 14.87 24.93
N PHE A 322 14.76 14.37 23.92
CA PHE A 322 13.31 14.49 23.74
C PHE A 322 12.66 13.13 23.95
N SER A 323 11.71 13.05 24.88
CA SER A 323 10.92 11.82 25.07
C SER A 323 9.95 11.61 23.92
N LEU A 324 9.84 10.38 23.43
CA LEU A 324 8.85 10.01 22.42
C LEU A 324 7.49 9.74 23.08
N PRO A 325 6.37 10.26 22.52
CA PRO A 325 5.04 9.82 22.93
C PRO A 325 4.85 8.32 22.67
N ALA A 326 3.82 7.74 23.28
CA ALA A 326 3.40 6.38 22.95
C ALA A 326 3.04 6.25 21.45
N GLY A 327 3.25 5.05 20.90
CA GLY A 327 2.97 4.74 19.50
C GLY A 327 4.23 4.53 18.65
N CYS A 328 4.04 4.36 17.35
CA CYS A 328 5.08 4.02 16.40
C CYS A 328 5.60 5.28 15.70
N TRP A 329 6.76 5.78 16.14
CA TRP A 329 7.34 7.02 15.64
C TRP A 329 8.51 6.75 14.70
N TYR A 330 8.53 7.42 13.56
CA TYR A 330 9.57 7.27 12.55
C TYR A 330 10.26 8.59 12.30
N ASP A 331 11.54 8.53 11.93
CA ASP A 331 12.20 9.67 11.32
C ASP A 331 11.84 9.80 9.84
N MET A 332 12.29 10.89 9.21
CA MET A 332 12.08 11.10 7.79
C MET A 332 12.84 10.13 6.88
N ASN A 333 13.71 9.25 7.39
CA ASN A 333 14.31 8.16 6.61
C ASN A 333 13.46 6.88 6.64
N GLY A 334 12.34 6.87 7.38
CA GLY A 334 11.53 5.67 7.58
C GLY A 334 12.10 4.74 8.66
N THR A 335 13.00 5.24 9.51
CA THR A 335 13.57 4.46 10.62
C THR A 335 12.66 4.52 11.83
N LEU A 336 12.22 3.38 12.36
CA LEU A 336 11.47 3.31 13.62
C LEU A 336 12.35 3.82 14.77
N LEU A 337 11.81 4.72 15.56
CA LEU A 337 12.47 5.34 16.69
C LEU A 337 12.06 4.65 17.98
N SER A 338 13.03 4.45 18.86
CA SER A 338 12.83 3.90 20.20
C SER A 338 13.54 4.75 21.24
N GLY A 339 12.97 4.80 22.44
CA GLY A 339 13.50 5.58 23.56
C GLY A 339 13.60 7.10 23.29
N PRO A 340 14.18 7.86 24.23
CA PRO A 340 14.41 9.28 24.06
C PRO A 340 15.33 9.58 22.88
N GLN A 341 15.02 10.63 22.13
CA GLN A 341 15.78 11.07 20.97
C GLN A 341 16.71 12.21 21.35
N THR A 342 18.01 11.99 21.22
CA THR A 342 19.02 13.05 21.41
C THR A 342 19.14 13.90 20.15
N VAL A 343 19.01 15.22 20.30
CA VAL A 343 19.18 16.22 19.25
C VAL A 343 20.36 17.11 19.62
N ALA A 344 21.32 17.25 18.70
CA ALA A 344 22.52 18.06 18.90
C ALA A 344 22.19 19.55 19.15
N ALA A 345 23.14 20.31 19.69
CA ALA A 345 23.03 21.75 19.89
C ALA A 345 22.59 22.45 18.60
N TYR A 346 21.58 23.33 18.69
CA TYR A 346 20.98 24.03 17.54
C TYR A 346 20.49 23.12 16.39
N GLY A 347 20.32 21.82 16.66
CA GLY A 347 19.85 20.84 15.70
C GLY A 347 18.34 20.63 15.78
N SER A 348 17.79 20.01 14.73
CA SER A 348 16.39 19.60 14.70
C SER A 348 16.21 18.24 14.05
N LYS A 349 15.13 17.54 14.40
CA LYS A 349 14.70 16.28 13.79
C LYS A 349 13.19 16.28 13.62
N ILE A 350 12.71 15.92 12.44
CA ILE A 350 11.27 15.67 12.22
C ILE A 350 10.98 14.19 12.48
N ILE A 351 9.87 13.96 13.19
CA ILE A 351 9.33 12.63 13.45
C ILE A 351 7.85 12.58 13.10
N TYR A 352 7.36 11.42 12.69
CA TYR A 352 5.94 11.19 12.43
C TYR A 352 5.46 9.86 12.99
N ASN A 353 4.21 9.83 13.40
CA ASN A 353 3.54 8.67 13.93
C ASN A 353 2.86 7.91 12.79
N VAL A 354 3.01 6.60 12.80
CA VAL A 354 2.26 5.70 11.93
C VAL A 354 1.13 5.11 12.77
N PRO A 355 -0.15 5.39 12.43
CA PRO A 355 -1.27 4.80 13.13
C PRO A 355 -1.34 3.28 12.90
N GLY A 356 -1.64 2.53 13.96
CA GLY A 356 -1.82 1.07 13.92
C GLY A 356 -1.02 0.34 15.00
N THR A 357 -1.30 -0.95 15.14
CA THR A 357 -0.56 -1.86 16.03
C THR A 357 0.55 -2.54 15.23
N GLY A 358 1.78 -2.59 15.76
CA GLY A 358 2.87 -3.39 15.18
C GLY A 358 4.01 -2.62 14.50
N CYS A 359 4.02 -1.28 14.55
CA CYS A 359 5.14 -0.43 14.13
C CYS A 359 5.83 -0.88 12.83
N ALA A 360 5.03 -1.17 11.82
CA ALA A 360 5.48 -1.17 10.43
C ALA A 360 5.14 0.19 9.85
N ALA A 361 6.11 0.90 9.27
CA ALA A 361 5.76 2.07 8.48
C ALA A 361 4.87 1.59 7.32
N PRO A 362 3.94 2.40 6.79
CA PRO A 362 3.34 2.12 5.50
C PRO A 362 4.48 2.28 4.50
N VAL A 363 5.22 1.20 4.29
CA VAL A 363 6.29 1.23 3.32
C VAL A 363 5.61 1.18 1.96
N ALA A 364 6.04 2.03 1.05
CA ALA A 364 5.63 2.00 -0.35
C ALA A 364 6.06 0.70 -1.07
N THR A 365 6.48 -0.34 -0.34
CA THR A 365 6.95 -1.64 -0.82
C THR A 365 6.06 -2.75 -0.29
N THR A 366 5.08 -3.16 -1.10
CA THR A 366 4.11 -4.21 -0.79
C THR A 366 4.13 -5.31 -1.84
N ILE A 367 3.66 -6.50 -1.46
CA ILE A 367 3.43 -7.60 -2.40
C ILE A 367 2.11 -8.28 -2.06
N GLY A 368 1.30 -8.59 -3.08
CA GLY A 368 0.12 -9.42 -2.95
C GLY A 368 0.45 -10.86 -3.29
N ALA A 369 -0.27 -11.81 -2.68
CA ALA A 369 -0.10 -13.22 -3.01
C ALA A 369 -1.42 -13.99 -2.95
N LYS A 370 -1.51 -15.05 -3.75
CA LYS A 370 -2.52 -16.10 -3.59
C LYS A 370 -1.85 -17.47 -3.51
N VAL A 371 -2.31 -18.28 -2.57
CA VAL A 371 -1.80 -19.64 -2.35
C VAL A 371 -2.91 -20.51 -1.76
N ARG A 372 -2.91 -21.80 -2.06
CA ARG A 372 -3.82 -22.78 -1.43
C ARG A 372 -3.01 -23.86 -0.73
N LEU A 373 -3.57 -24.41 0.33
CA LEU A 373 -2.99 -25.47 1.15
C LEU A 373 -3.70 -26.79 0.78
N GLY A 374 -2.94 -27.78 0.33
CA GLY A 374 -3.52 -29.02 -0.22
C GLY A 374 -4.23 -29.90 0.81
N GLY A 375 -3.89 -29.76 2.10
CA GLY A 375 -4.53 -30.47 3.21
C GLY A 375 -6.02 -30.15 3.37
N PRO A 376 -6.41 -28.89 3.66
CA PRO A 376 -7.82 -28.49 3.80
C PRO A 376 -8.57 -28.35 2.47
N MET A 377 -7.93 -28.60 1.33
CA MET A 377 -8.48 -28.28 0.02
C MET A 377 -9.66 -29.18 -0.35
N ASN A 378 -10.80 -28.57 -0.64
CA ASN A 378 -11.89 -29.23 -1.35
C ASN A 378 -11.68 -29.07 -2.86
N TRP A 379 -11.13 -30.12 -3.49
CA TRP A 379 -10.77 -30.13 -4.90
C TRP A 379 -11.95 -30.06 -5.87
N THR A 380 -13.20 -30.18 -5.39
CA THR A 380 -14.41 -30.03 -6.20
C THR A 380 -14.89 -28.57 -6.22
N THR A 381 -14.87 -27.89 -5.07
CA THR A 381 -15.36 -26.51 -4.95
C THR A 381 -14.26 -25.46 -5.20
N GLY A 382 -12.99 -25.84 -5.04
CA GLY A 382 -11.88 -24.91 -5.14
C GLY A 382 -11.61 -24.08 -3.88
N LEU A 383 -12.31 -24.37 -2.78
CA LEU A 383 -12.17 -23.70 -1.49
C LEU A 383 -11.46 -24.60 -0.48
N MET A 384 -10.79 -23.98 0.49
CA MET A 384 -10.20 -24.66 1.64
C MET A 384 -11.17 -24.66 2.83
N SER A 385 -11.19 -25.76 3.57
CA SER A 385 -11.86 -25.86 4.87
C SER A 385 -11.24 -24.87 5.88
N ASP A 386 -12.08 -24.12 6.59
CA ASP A 386 -11.69 -23.22 7.68
C ASP A 386 -11.85 -23.87 9.07
N GLY A 387 -11.62 -25.19 9.14
CA GLY A 387 -11.83 -26.02 10.33
C GLY A 387 -11.18 -25.46 11.60
N LEU A 388 -9.91 -25.02 11.50
CA LEU A 388 -9.21 -24.36 12.60
C LEU A 388 -9.91 -23.10 13.10
N ARG A 389 -10.42 -22.25 12.20
CA ARG A 389 -11.13 -21.02 12.57
C ARG A 389 -12.46 -21.35 13.24
N SER A 390 -13.22 -22.29 12.68
CA SER A 390 -14.48 -22.76 13.23
C SER A 390 -14.31 -23.32 14.65
N ALA A 391 -13.22 -24.05 14.89
CA ALA A 391 -12.85 -24.57 16.21
C ALA A 391 -12.16 -23.54 17.13
N GLN A 392 -11.98 -22.29 16.68
CA GLN A 392 -11.28 -21.22 17.40
C GLN A 392 -9.82 -21.59 17.78
N LEU A 393 -9.16 -22.37 16.93
CA LEU A 393 -7.81 -22.89 17.16
C LEU A 393 -6.71 -22.08 16.46
N ILE A 394 -7.05 -21.11 15.60
CA ILE A 394 -6.03 -20.23 14.98
C ILE A 394 -5.38 -19.37 16.06
N PRO A 395 -4.04 -19.44 16.25
CA PRO A 395 -3.33 -18.63 17.22
C PRO A 395 -3.56 -17.15 16.97
N SER A 396 -3.80 -16.40 18.05
CA SER A 396 -3.98 -14.95 17.97
C SER A 396 -2.69 -14.22 17.58
N ALA A 397 -1.52 -14.81 17.88
CA ALA A 397 -0.20 -14.34 17.47
C ALA A 397 0.39 -15.30 16.44
N GLU A 398 1.20 -14.79 15.51
CA GLU A 398 1.88 -15.62 14.52
C GLU A 398 2.72 -16.71 15.21
N PRO A 399 2.65 -17.97 14.73
CA PRO A 399 3.31 -19.08 15.41
C PRO A 399 4.76 -19.28 14.95
N TYR A 400 5.22 -18.65 13.88
CA TYR A 400 6.45 -19.05 13.20
C TYR A 400 7.73 -18.61 13.92
N SER A 401 7.71 -17.47 14.62
CA SER A 401 8.87 -17.08 15.44
C SER A 401 9.10 -18.03 16.62
N THR A 402 8.05 -18.63 17.18
CA THR A 402 8.15 -19.55 18.33
C THR A 402 8.23 -21.02 17.92
N LEU A 403 7.44 -21.43 16.92
CA LEU A 403 7.32 -22.82 16.47
C LEU A 403 8.48 -23.26 15.57
N LEU A 404 8.93 -22.39 14.66
CA LEU A 404 9.96 -22.70 13.66
C LEU A 404 11.23 -21.85 13.80
N GLY A 405 11.29 -20.96 14.79
CA GLY A 405 12.46 -20.10 15.04
C GLY A 405 12.74 -19.12 13.89
N TYR A 406 11.73 -18.75 13.11
CA TYR A 406 11.93 -17.81 12.01
C TYR A 406 12.16 -16.40 12.53
N SER A 407 13.21 -15.76 12.02
CA SER A 407 13.36 -14.30 12.10
C SER A 407 12.40 -13.65 11.10
N LEU A 408 11.41 -12.91 11.63
CA LEU A 408 10.39 -12.22 10.87
C LEU A 408 10.50 -10.70 11.06
N GLU A 409 10.18 -9.92 10.04
CA GLU A 409 10.05 -8.47 10.18
C GLU A 409 8.89 -8.05 11.09
N ASN A 410 7.89 -8.92 11.26
CA ASN A 410 6.72 -8.72 12.10
C ASN A 410 6.59 -9.83 13.17
N ALA A 411 7.70 -10.21 13.80
CA ALA A 411 7.69 -11.19 14.89
C ALA A 411 6.68 -10.80 15.99
N GLY A 412 5.84 -11.74 16.42
CA GLY A 412 4.78 -11.52 17.40
C GLY A 412 3.55 -10.77 16.87
N ALA A 413 3.39 -10.63 15.55
CA ALA A 413 2.20 -10.02 14.95
C ALA A 413 0.92 -10.76 15.36
N THR A 414 -0.15 -10.00 15.63
CA THR A 414 -1.43 -10.53 16.09
C THR A 414 -2.55 -10.33 15.08
N VAL A 415 -3.35 -11.36 14.81
CA VAL A 415 -4.53 -11.27 13.93
C VAL A 415 -5.62 -10.40 14.55
N ASN A 416 -6.25 -9.54 13.74
CA ASN A 416 -7.43 -8.80 14.15
C ASN A 416 -8.61 -9.77 14.36
N ALA A 417 -9.21 -9.73 15.54
CA ALA A 417 -10.29 -10.64 15.94
C ALA A 417 -11.48 -10.63 14.97
N SER A 418 -11.77 -9.52 14.28
CA SER A 418 -12.85 -9.45 13.30
C SER A 418 -12.64 -10.35 12.07
N LEU A 419 -11.38 -10.69 11.74
CA LEU A 419 -11.09 -11.61 10.65
C LEU A 419 -11.46 -13.06 11.00
N LEU A 420 -11.38 -13.42 12.29
CA LEU A 420 -11.68 -14.77 12.77
C LEU A 420 -13.20 -15.05 12.87
N THR A 421 -14.03 -14.01 12.82
CA THR A 421 -15.50 -14.14 12.78
C THR A 421 -16.06 -14.25 11.35
N THR A 422 -15.23 -14.01 10.33
CA THR A 422 -15.62 -14.08 8.92
C THR A 422 -15.71 -15.55 8.45
N THR A 423 -16.74 -15.90 7.68
CA THR A 423 -17.02 -17.27 7.19
C THR A 423 -17.05 -17.34 5.65
N GLY A 424 -17.12 -18.56 5.09
CA GLY A 424 -17.20 -18.77 3.64
C GLY A 424 -15.87 -18.52 2.94
N ASP A 425 -15.89 -18.06 1.69
CA ASP A 425 -14.72 -17.86 0.84
C ASP A 425 -13.65 -16.94 1.44
N GLN A 426 -14.05 -16.04 2.34
CA GLN A 426 -13.17 -15.09 3.01
C GLN A 426 -12.74 -15.52 4.42
N ALA A 427 -13.16 -16.72 4.87
CA ALA A 427 -12.76 -17.26 6.17
C ALA A 427 -11.24 -17.46 6.21
N ILE A 428 -10.62 -17.10 7.33
CA ILE A 428 -9.21 -17.41 7.58
C ILE A 428 -9.08 -18.92 7.76
N VAL A 429 -8.16 -19.54 7.02
CA VAL A 429 -7.82 -20.97 7.15
C VAL A 429 -6.67 -21.14 8.11
N ASP A 430 -5.58 -20.40 7.90
CA ASP A 430 -4.39 -20.48 8.74
C ASP A 430 -3.40 -19.32 8.54
N TRP A 431 -2.33 -19.30 9.34
CA TRP A 431 -1.13 -18.51 9.11
C TRP A 431 -0.26 -19.07 7.97
N VAL A 432 0.49 -18.19 7.28
CA VAL A 432 1.53 -18.47 6.28
C VAL A 432 2.71 -17.51 6.45
N VAL A 433 3.86 -17.83 5.86
CA VAL A 433 5.02 -16.92 5.78
C VAL A 433 5.30 -16.56 4.34
N LEU A 434 5.35 -15.26 4.05
CA LEU A 434 5.93 -14.75 2.81
C LEU A 434 7.42 -14.52 3.04
N GLU A 435 8.24 -15.01 2.11
CA GLU A 435 9.69 -14.88 2.14
C GLU A 435 10.15 -14.21 0.84
N LEU A 436 10.79 -13.04 0.97
CA LEU A 436 11.47 -12.39 -0.14
C LEU A 436 12.88 -12.97 -0.22
N ARG A 437 13.24 -13.51 -1.39
CA ARG A 437 14.58 -14.08 -1.63
C ARG A 437 15.32 -13.25 -2.68
N ASN A 438 16.57 -12.92 -2.40
CA ASN A 438 17.42 -12.19 -3.33
C ASN A 438 17.60 -13.01 -4.61
N ASN A 439 17.69 -12.33 -5.75
CA ASN A 439 18.02 -12.96 -7.02
C ASN A 439 19.55 -13.15 -7.16
N ASP A 440 20.14 -13.84 -6.19
CA ASP A 440 21.55 -14.24 -6.17
C ASP A 440 21.68 -15.77 -6.35
N ALA A 441 22.92 -16.26 -6.50
CA ALA A 441 23.18 -17.67 -6.77
C ALA A 441 22.68 -18.62 -5.66
N SER A 442 22.59 -18.14 -4.42
CA SER A 442 22.16 -18.92 -3.25
C SER A 442 20.70 -18.64 -2.87
N ASN A 443 20.00 -17.80 -3.63
CA ASN A 443 18.69 -17.25 -3.30
C ASN A 443 18.62 -16.82 -1.84
N THR A 444 19.56 -16.01 -1.33
CA THR A 444 19.58 -15.68 0.10
C THR A 444 18.27 -15.01 0.56
N VAL A 445 17.84 -15.28 1.80
CA VAL A 445 16.60 -14.68 2.34
C VAL A 445 16.86 -13.20 2.64
N ALA A 446 16.08 -12.33 2.00
CA ALA A 446 16.13 -10.88 2.20
C ALA A 446 15.21 -10.45 3.35
N ALA A 447 14.00 -11.02 3.40
CA ALA A 447 13.02 -10.70 4.43
C ALA A 447 11.99 -11.82 4.56
N ARG A 448 11.35 -11.90 5.74
CA ARG A 448 10.22 -12.79 6.01
C ARG A 448 9.13 -12.02 6.74
N ARG A 449 7.88 -12.34 6.42
CA ARG A 449 6.73 -11.77 7.09
C ARG A 449 5.61 -12.79 7.24
N ALA A 450 5.04 -12.88 8.44
CA ALA A 450 3.86 -13.69 8.68
C ALA A 450 2.60 -12.98 8.16
N ALA A 451 1.71 -13.77 7.56
CA ALA A 451 0.41 -13.36 7.03
C ALA A 451 -0.61 -14.49 7.23
N LEU A 452 -1.83 -14.30 6.76
CA LEU A 452 -2.93 -15.24 6.86
C LEU A 452 -3.38 -15.67 5.46
N VAL A 453 -3.89 -16.89 5.31
CA VAL A 453 -4.49 -17.36 4.07
C VAL A 453 -5.99 -17.59 4.26
N ARG A 454 -6.80 -17.09 3.31
CA ARG A 454 -8.26 -17.24 3.27
C ARG A 454 -8.68 -18.50 2.53
N ALA A 455 -9.91 -18.96 2.74
CA ALA A 455 -10.48 -20.16 2.13
C ALA A 455 -10.42 -20.16 0.59
N ASN A 456 -10.56 -19.00 -0.05
CA ASN A 456 -10.42 -18.84 -1.49
C ASN A 456 -8.96 -18.88 -2.01
N GLY A 457 -7.99 -18.76 -1.11
CA GLY A 457 -6.55 -18.73 -1.38
C GLY A 457 -5.91 -17.34 -1.33
N ASP A 458 -6.65 -16.27 -1.02
CA ASP A 458 -6.06 -14.94 -0.87
C ASP A 458 -5.17 -14.89 0.37
N VAL A 459 -3.97 -14.32 0.21
CA VAL A 459 -3.06 -14.05 1.33
C VAL A 459 -3.27 -12.63 1.80
N VAL A 460 -3.56 -12.46 3.08
CA VAL A 460 -3.88 -11.17 3.69
C VAL A 460 -3.05 -10.94 4.94
N GLY A 461 -2.77 -9.68 5.23
CA GLY A 461 -2.06 -9.31 6.44
C GLY A 461 -2.97 -9.39 7.67
N THR A 462 -2.40 -9.07 8.82
CA THR A 462 -3.08 -9.25 10.12
C THR A 462 -4.30 -8.35 10.33
N SER A 463 -4.46 -7.30 9.52
CA SER A 463 -5.64 -6.43 9.53
C SER A 463 -6.57 -6.65 8.33
N GLY A 464 -6.28 -7.64 7.48
CA GLY A 464 -7.10 -8.04 6.34
C GLY A 464 -6.71 -7.39 5.01
N GLU A 465 -5.58 -6.68 4.97
CA GLU A 465 -4.99 -6.06 3.79
C GLU A 465 -4.46 -7.10 2.79
N ASN A 466 -4.76 -6.94 1.49
CA ASN A 466 -4.34 -7.87 0.42
C ASN A 466 -2.90 -7.61 -0.08
N GLN A 467 -2.26 -6.56 0.43
CA GLN A 467 -0.92 -6.12 0.05
C GLN A 467 -0.04 -6.13 1.29
N ILE A 468 0.90 -7.07 1.32
CA ILE A 468 1.75 -7.33 2.47
C ILE A 468 2.98 -6.42 2.40
N ALA A 469 3.07 -5.49 3.33
CA ALA A 469 4.18 -4.55 3.41
C ALA A 469 5.47 -5.22 3.90
N PHE A 470 6.57 -5.01 3.19
CA PHE A 470 7.91 -5.44 3.61
C PHE A 470 8.79 -4.21 3.88
N ASN A 471 9.69 -4.32 4.86
CA ASN A 471 10.73 -3.31 5.06
C ASN A 471 11.77 -3.39 3.92
N ALA A 472 12.01 -4.59 3.39
CA ALA A 472 12.80 -4.80 2.18
C ALA A 472 11.99 -4.52 0.91
N ASP A 473 12.63 -3.89 -0.09
CA ASP A 473 12.02 -3.71 -1.42
C ASP A 473 11.79 -5.07 -2.12
N PRO A 474 10.55 -5.45 -2.47
CA PRO A 474 10.26 -6.70 -3.15
C PRO A 474 10.74 -6.73 -4.60
N VAL A 475 10.90 -5.58 -5.27
CA VAL A 475 11.26 -5.54 -6.69
C VAL A 475 12.64 -6.18 -6.92
N GLY A 476 12.73 -7.02 -7.95
CA GLY A 476 13.95 -7.77 -8.30
C GLY A 476 14.22 -8.98 -7.40
N LYS A 477 13.37 -9.27 -6.41
CA LYS A 477 13.44 -10.47 -5.56
C LYS A 477 12.46 -11.53 -6.02
N ARG A 478 12.60 -12.75 -5.53
CA ARG A 478 11.65 -13.85 -5.73
C ARG A 478 10.72 -13.92 -4.53
N LEU A 479 9.46 -14.26 -4.76
CA LEU A 479 8.53 -14.52 -3.68
C LEU A 479 8.48 -16.01 -3.39
N ALA A 480 8.59 -16.37 -2.12
CA ALA A 480 8.33 -17.70 -1.62
C ALA A 480 7.22 -17.67 -0.57
N ILE A 481 6.45 -18.77 -0.52
CA ILE A 481 5.44 -19.01 0.52
C ILE A 481 5.84 -20.26 1.29
N ARG A 482 5.83 -20.16 2.62
CA ARG A 482 6.01 -21.29 3.54
C ARG A 482 4.80 -21.44 4.44
N HIS A 483 4.60 -22.66 4.91
CA HIS A 483 3.53 -23.03 5.83
C HIS A 483 4.09 -23.98 6.89
N ARG A 484 3.36 -24.20 7.98
CA ARG A 484 3.86 -24.99 9.13
C ARG A 484 3.98 -26.49 8.85
N ASN A 485 3.21 -26.99 7.89
CA ASN A 485 3.17 -28.42 7.56
C ASN A 485 2.92 -28.73 6.08
N HIS A 486 3.20 -27.76 5.20
CA HIS A 486 3.17 -27.94 3.75
C HIS A 486 4.53 -27.57 3.14
N LEU A 487 4.92 -28.28 2.08
CA LEU A 487 6.13 -27.96 1.33
C LEU A 487 6.02 -26.57 0.71
N GLY A 488 7.02 -25.74 1.01
CA GLY A 488 7.09 -24.37 0.50
C GLY A 488 7.28 -24.29 -1.02
N VAL A 489 6.91 -23.16 -1.59
CA VAL A 489 7.00 -22.86 -3.03
C VAL A 489 7.66 -21.50 -3.25
N MET A 490 8.39 -21.35 -4.37
CA MET A 490 9.00 -20.09 -4.78
C MET A 490 8.74 -19.81 -6.27
N THR A 491 8.68 -18.53 -6.65
CA THR A 491 8.64 -18.13 -8.06
C THR A 491 9.95 -18.40 -8.80
N SER A 492 9.86 -18.78 -10.09
CA SER A 492 11.02 -18.87 -10.98
C SER A 492 11.42 -17.55 -11.62
N GLY A 493 10.54 -16.54 -11.62
CA GLY A 493 10.85 -15.16 -12.00
C GLY A 493 10.98 -14.25 -10.77
N THR A 494 11.58 -13.08 -10.97
CA THR A 494 11.59 -12.01 -9.96
C THR A 494 10.30 -11.20 -10.03
N ILE A 495 9.92 -10.62 -8.89
CA ILE A 495 8.91 -9.58 -8.77
C ILE A 495 9.35 -8.40 -9.63
N THR A 496 8.49 -7.95 -10.53
CA THR A 496 8.81 -6.93 -11.54
C THR A 496 8.35 -5.55 -11.13
N ALA A 497 7.35 -5.45 -10.27
CA ALA A 497 6.80 -4.19 -9.80
C ALA A 497 6.38 -4.28 -8.34
N ASN A 498 6.41 -3.13 -7.67
CA ASN A 498 5.82 -2.98 -6.35
C ASN A 498 4.29 -3.23 -6.41
N ALA A 499 3.73 -3.75 -5.32
CA ALA A 499 2.32 -4.14 -5.20
C ALA A 499 1.87 -5.24 -6.19
N GLN A 500 2.81 -5.91 -6.86
CA GLN A 500 2.49 -7.03 -7.75
C GLN A 500 1.78 -8.13 -6.95
N VAL A 501 0.72 -8.69 -7.53
CA VAL A 501 0.06 -9.87 -6.99
C VAL A 501 0.63 -11.11 -7.66
N ILE A 502 1.22 -12.01 -6.88
CA ILE A 502 1.70 -13.30 -7.36
C ILE A 502 0.70 -14.38 -6.98
N ASP A 503 0.04 -14.94 -7.98
CA ASP A 503 -0.91 -16.03 -7.79
C ASP A 503 -0.24 -17.39 -8.02
N PHE A 504 0.14 -18.09 -6.95
CA PHE A 504 0.72 -19.44 -7.03
C PHE A 504 -0.29 -20.50 -7.50
N THR A 505 -1.59 -20.18 -7.49
CA THR A 505 -2.65 -21.08 -7.93
C THR A 505 -2.86 -21.04 -9.44
N ALA A 506 -2.41 -19.96 -10.10
CA ALA A 506 -2.54 -19.77 -11.54
C ALA A 506 -1.62 -20.70 -12.35
N ALA A 507 -2.13 -21.22 -13.46
CA ALA A 507 -1.42 -22.22 -14.24
C ALA A 507 -0.12 -21.72 -14.89
N LEU A 508 -0.09 -20.43 -15.23
CA LEU A 508 0.99 -19.75 -15.95
C LEU A 508 2.04 -19.12 -15.03
N THR A 509 1.85 -19.16 -13.71
CA THR A 509 2.84 -18.62 -12.77
C THR A 509 4.09 -19.50 -12.83
N GLY A 510 5.21 -18.88 -13.22
CA GLY A 510 6.50 -19.55 -13.25
C GLY A 510 6.97 -19.88 -11.83
N LEU A 511 7.18 -21.16 -11.54
CA LEU A 511 7.58 -21.66 -10.23
C LEU A 511 8.96 -22.34 -10.31
N TYR A 512 9.73 -22.19 -9.25
CA TYR A 512 11.04 -22.81 -9.13
C TYR A 512 10.92 -24.33 -9.00
N GLY A 513 11.88 -25.06 -9.57
CA GLY A 513 11.96 -26.52 -9.45
C GLY A 513 10.97 -27.30 -10.33
N THR A 514 10.76 -28.58 -9.99
CA THR A 514 9.92 -29.53 -10.73
C THR A 514 8.76 -30.00 -9.85
N ASN A 515 7.53 -29.96 -10.39
CA ASN A 515 6.29 -30.31 -9.66
C ASN A 515 6.15 -29.63 -8.27
N PRO A 516 6.32 -28.30 -8.19
CA PRO A 516 6.36 -27.56 -6.93
C PRO A 516 5.04 -27.56 -6.15
N LEU A 517 3.91 -27.89 -6.78
CA LEU A 517 2.57 -27.87 -6.20
C LEU A 517 1.80 -29.15 -6.51
N LYS A 518 0.84 -29.52 -5.65
CA LYS A 518 -0.16 -30.55 -5.92
C LYS A 518 -1.16 -30.00 -6.91
N VAL A 519 -1.39 -30.72 -8.01
CA VAL A 519 -2.33 -30.34 -9.06
C VAL A 519 -3.43 -31.41 -9.15
N VAL A 520 -4.68 -30.99 -9.01
CA VAL A 520 -5.86 -31.84 -9.21
C VAL A 520 -6.86 -31.06 -10.06
N GLY A 521 -7.13 -31.53 -11.27
CA GLY A 521 -7.93 -30.78 -12.24
C GLY A 521 -7.32 -29.41 -12.54
N SER A 522 -8.13 -28.35 -12.42
CA SER A 522 -7.70 -26.96 -12.62
C SER A 522 -7.09 -26.32 -11.37
N TYR A 523 -7.08 -27.01 -10.23
CA TYR A 523 -6.63 -26.45 -8.96
C TYR A 523 -5.21 -26.85 -8.63
N ARG A 524 -4.48 -25.91 -8.02
CA ARG A 524 -3.11 -26.08 -7.54
C ARG A 524 -3.02 -25.63 -6.08
N ALA A 525 -2.29 -26.39 -5.26
CA ALA A 525 -2.08 -26.09 -3.85
C ALA A 525 -0.70 -26.58 -3.38
N LEU A 526 -0.19 -26.06 -2.26
CA LEU A 526 1.02 -26.58 -1.63
C LEU A 526 0.83 -28.07 -1.29
N TRP A 527 1.89 -28.86 -1.43
CA TRP A 527 1.88 -30.26 -1.00
C TRP A 527 1.78 -30.32 0.53
N PRO A 528 0.77 -31.00 1.10
CA PRO A 528 0.68 -31.19 2.54
C PRO A 528 1.68 -32.25 3.02
N GLY A 529 1.92 -32.30 4.33
CA GLY A 529 2.48 -33.47 5.00
C GLY A 529 3.91 -33.35 5.51
N ASP A 530 4.54 -32.17 5.41
CA ASP A 530 5.88 -31.90 6.00
C ASP A 530 5.72 -31.52 7.47
N VAL A 531 5.39 -32.50 8.32
CA VAL A 531 4.96 -32.25 9.71
C VAL A 531 6.13 -31.91 10.63
N ASN A 532 7.35 -32.24 10.21
CA ASN A 532 8.58 -31.97 10.94
C ASN A 532 9.31 -30.69 10.46
N SER A 533 8.87 -30.10 9.33
CA SER A 533 9.41 -28.89 8.72
C SER A 533 10.85 -29.03 8.19
N ASP A 534 11.25 -30.24 7.80
CA ASP A 534 12.57 -30.53 7.22
C ASP A 534 12.63 -30.28 5.70
N GLY A 535 11.50 -29.91 5.09
CA GLY A 535 11.39 -29.64 3.66
C GLY A 535 11.24 -30.91 2.82
N THR A 536 10.99 -32.05 3.44
CA THR A 536 10.70 -33.32 2.78
C THR A 536 9.43 -33.96 3.34
N VAL A 537 8.74 -34.73 2.51
CA VAL A 537 7.63 -35.59 2.94
C VAL A 537 8.03 -37.04 2.67
N MET A 538 8.03 -37.83 3.74
CA MET A 538 8.40 -39.23 3.75
C MET A 538 7.39 -40.07 4.53
N TYR A 539 7.10 -41.29 4.04
CA TYR A 539 6.21 -42.23 4.73
C TYR A 539 6.94 -43.42 5.38
N THR A 540 8.15 -43.73 4.91
CA THR A 540 9.03 -44.78 5.43
C THR A 540 10.45 -44.23 5.57
N GLY A 541 11.33 -44.94 6.28
CA GLY A 541 12.70 -44.50 6.54
C GLY A 541 12.84 -43.71 7.84
N ALA A 542 14.07 -43.40 8.24
CA ALA A 542 14.32 -42.61 9.44
C ALA A 542 13.86 -41.16 9.25
N GLY A 543 13.19 -40.58 10.26
CA GLY A 543 12.71 -39.19 10.22
C GLY A 543 11.41 -38.97 9.44
N ASN A 544 10.69 -40.04 9.07
CA ASN A 544 9.45 -39.93 8.28
C ASN A 544 8.30 -39.20 9.01
N ASP A 545 7.46 -38.51 8.24
CA ASP A 545 6.32 -37.71 8.73
C ASP A 545 5.21 -38.57 9.33
N ARG A 546 5.02 -39.78 8.80
CA ARG A 546 4.04 -40.76 9.29
C ARG A 546 4.26 -41.07 10.78
N ASP A 547 5.49 -41.34 11.18
CA ASP A 547 5.84 -41.66 12.57
C ASP A 547 5.72 -40.45 13.47
N GLN A 548 5.96 -39.25 12.94
CA GLN A 548 5.73 -38.01 13.67
C GLN A 548 4.23 -37.80 13.96
N VAL A 549 3.33 -38.14 13.03
CA VAL A 549 1.87 -38.15 13.29
C VAL A 549 1.52 -39.14 14.40
N LEU A 550 2.06 -40.36 14.36
CA LEU A 550 1.83 -41.38 15.41
C LEU A 550 2.33 -40.92 16.77
N SER A 551 3.52 -40.32 16.81
CA SER A 551 4.15 -39.78 18.02
C SER A 551 3.29 -38.69 18.65
N THR A 552 2.73 -37.76 17.84
CA THR A 552 1.86 -36.69 18.32
C THR A 552 0.62 -37.18 19.05
N ILE A 553 0.05 -38.34 18.67
CA ILE A 553 -1.10 -38.95 19.35
C ILE A 553 -0.73 -39.90 20.52
N GLY A 554 0.56 -39.92 20.89
CA GLY A 554 1.10 -40.68 22.03
C GLY A 554 1.83 -41.97 21.66
N GLY A 555 2.01 -42.29 20.37
CA GLY A 555 2.91 -43.34 19.88
C GLY A 555 2.41 -44.78 19.98
N ALA A 556 1.65 -45.12 21.03
CA ALA A 556 1.28 -46.51 21.35
C ALA A 556 -0.11 -46.93 20.86
N VAL A 557 -1.10 -46.03 20.93
CA VAL A 557 -2.50 -46.33 20.62
C VAL A 557 -2.91 -45.57 19.36
N PRO A 558 -2.97 -46.22 18.18
CA PRO A 558 -3.16 -45.55 16.89
C PRO A 558 -4.58 -45.00 16.67
N THR A 559 -5.50 -45.25 17.60
CA THR A 559 -6.87 -44.74 17.62
C THR A 559 -7.03 -43.49 18.49
N ASN A 560 -5.97 -43.03 19.17
CA ASN A 560 -6.00 -41.78 19.91
C ASN A 560 -6.17 -40.60 18.96
N VAL A 561 -6.80 -39.54 19.47
CA VAL A 561 -7.01 -38.27 18.77
C VAL A 561 -6.50 -37.15 19.67
N VAL A 562 -5.70 -36.25 19.10
CA VAL A 562 -5.25 -35.04 19.80
C VAL A 562 -5.86 -33.83 19.11
N ASN A 563 -6.71 -33.11 19.84
CA ASN A 563 -7.33 -31.89 19.34
C ASN A 563 -6.45 -30.67 19.62
N GLY A 564 -6.39 -29.74 18.68
CA GLY A 564 -5.69 -28.47 18.83
C GLY A 564 -4.91 -28.05 17.60
N TYR A 565 -4.30 -26.88 17.68
CA TYR A 565 -3.44 -26.35 16.63
C TYR A 565 -2.10 -27.12 16.60
N SER A 566 -1.93 -28.01 15.64
CA SER A 566 -0.77 -28.90 15.55
C SER A 566 -0.08 -28.85 14.18
N ARG A 567 1.21 -29.16 14.15
CA ARG A 567 1.96 -29.42 12.91
C ARG A 567 1.56 -30.74 12.26
N SER A 568 1.19 -31.72 13.08
CA SER A 568 0.74 -33.04 12.59
C SER A 568 -0.72 -33.08 12.15
N ASP A 569 -1.47 -31.98 12.33
CA ASP A 569 -2.81 -31.79 11.76
C ASP A 569 -2.65 -31.33 10.31
N VAL A 570 -2.48 -32.28 9.40
CA VAL A 570 -2.13 -32.08 7.99
C VAL A 570 -3.33 -31.58 7.20
N ASN A 571 -4.55 -31.99 7.58
CA ASN A 571 -5.79 -31.57 6.92
C ASN A 571 -6.39 -30.26 7.48
N LEU A 572 -5.83 -29.74 8.58
CA LEU A 572 -6.24 -28.50 9.26
C LEU A 572 -7.69 -28.54 9.78
N ASP A 573 -8.14 -29.71 10.26
CA ASP A 573 -9.47 -29.89 10.88
C ASP A 573 -9.45 -29.69 12.41
N GLY A 574 -8.28 -29.49 13.00
CA GLY A 574 -8.09 -29.31 14.43
C GLY A 574 -7.96 -30.61 15.22
N ALA A 575 -7.84 -31.77 14.57
CA ALA A 575 -7.75 -33.08 15.21
C ALA A 575 -6.72 -34.01 14.54
N VAL A 576 -5.59 -34.22 15.21
CA VAL A 576 -4.55 -35.15 14.75
C VAL A 576 -5.00 -36.60 14.92
N LYS A 577 -5.03 -37.36 13.82
CA LYS A 577 -5.46 -38.77 13.77
C LYS A 577 -4.50 -39.64 12.96
N TYR A 578 -4.23 -40.84 13.44
CA TYR A 578 -3.42 -41.83 12.71
C TYR A 578 -4.25 -42.91 11.99
N THR A 579 -5.47 -43.19 12.46
CA THR A 579 -6.41 -44.15 11.85
C THR A 579 -7.83 -43.58 11.82
N GLY A 580 -8.75 -44.26 11.12
CA GLY A 580 -10.14 -43.83 10.96
C GLY A 580 -10.33 -42.92 9.75
N SER A 581 -11.55 -42.41 9.55
CA SER A 581 -11.86 -41.50 8.45
C SER A 581 -11.14 -40.16 8.62
N SER A 582 -10.65 -39.61 7.51
CA SER A 582 -9.97 -38.30 7.47
C SER A 582 -8.77 -38.21 8.41
N ASN A 583 -7.93 -39.25 8.46
CA ASN A 583 -6.71 -39.25 9.25
C ASN A 583 -5.53 -38.57 8.51
N ASP A 584 -4.60 -37.98 9.25
CA ASP A 584 -3.45 -37.24 8.70
C ASP A 584 -2.41 -38.15 8.05
N ARG A 585 -2.28 -39.37 8.57
CA ARG A 585 -1.37 -40.40 8.05
C ARG A 585 -1.65 -40.69 6.57
N ASP A 586 -2.92 -40.82 6.20
CA ASP A 586 -3.32 -41.13 4.83
C ASP A 586 -3.04 -39.96 3.88
N VAL A 587 -3.10 -38.72 4.38
CA VAL A 587 -2.71 -37.54 3.58
C VAL A 587 -1.21 -37.59 3.24
N VAL A 588 -0.36 -37.95 4.21
CA VAL A 588 1.09 -38.17 3.97
C VAL A 588 1.31 -39.31 2.97
N LEU A 589 0.57 -40.41 3.09
CA LEU A 589 0.67 -41.55 2.16
C LEU A 589 0.29 -41.16 0.73
N GLU A 590 -0.75 -40.35 0.55
CA GLU A 590 -1.20 -39.90 -0.78
C GLU A 590 -0.14 -39.02 -1.45
N VAL A 591 0.53 -38.15 -0.69
CA VAL A 591 1.56 -37.22 -1.20
C VAL A 591 2.73 -37.94 -1.86
N ILE A 592 3.07 -39.11 -1.32
CA ILE A 592 4.16 -39.98 -1.81
C ILE A 592 3.68 -41.09 -2.75
N GLY A 593 2.43 -41.02 -3.24
CA GLY A 593 1.94 -41.85 -4.34
C GLY A 593 0.99 -42.98 -3.94
N GLY A 594 0.61 -43.06 -2.66
CA GLY A 594 -0.46 -43.91 -2.14
C GLY A 594 -0.14 -45.41 -2.04
N SER A 595 0.32 -46.02 -3.13
CA SER A 595 0.51 -47.47 -3.25
C SER A 595 1.95 -47.93 -3.05
N VAL A 596 2.92 -47.04 -3.31
CA VAL A 596 4.36 -47.33 -3.16
C VAL A 596 4.97 -46.38 -2.13
N PRO A 597 5.13 -46.80 -0.86
CA PRO A 597 5.42 -45.88 0.25
C PRO A 597 6.89 -45.43 0.37
N THR A 598 7.67 -45.54 -0.71
CA THR A 598 9.12 -45.30 -0.72
C THR A 598 9.52 -44.03 -1.46
N THR A 599 8.58 -43.33 -2.10
CA THR A 599 8.89 -42.04 -2.74
C THR A 599 9.09 -40.96 -1.68
N VAL A 600 10.07 -40.09 -1.91
CA VAL A 600 10.31 -38.88 -1.13
C VAL A 600 9.90 -37.69 -1.97
N ARG A 601 9.19 -36.74 -1.36
CA ARG A 601 8.87 -35.46 -2.01
C ARG A 601 9.60 -34.34 -1.30
N THR A 602 10.30 -33.50 -2.05
CA THR A 602 11.09 -32.40 -1.49
C THR A 602 10.49 -31.06 -1.90
N ALA A 603 10.52 -30.08 -0.99
CA ALA A 603 10.13 -28.71 -1.27
C ALA A 603 10.92 -28.16 -2.46
N GLN A 604 10.24 -27.43 -3.34
CA GLN A 604 10.87 -26.80 -4.49
C GLN A 604 11.27 -25.36 -4.15
N LEU A 605 12.17 -25.26 -3.18
CA LEU A 605 12.66 -24.02 -2.62
C LEU A 605 14.11 -24.23 -2.15
N PRO A 606 15.06 -23.39 -2.58
CA PRO A 606 16.50 -23.59 -2.35
C PRO A 606 17.00 -23.28 -0.93
#